data_AF-A0A3M9ZRN5-F1
#
_entry.id   AF-A0A3M9ZRN5-F1
#
_cell.length_a   1.000
_cell.length_b   1.000
_cell.length_c   1.000
_cell.angle_alpha   90.00
_cell.angle_beta   90.00
_cell.angle_gamma   90.00
#
_symmetry.space_group_name_H-M   'P 1'
#
loop_
_entity.id
_entity.type
_entity.pdbx_description
1 polymer ?
#
loop_
_entity_poly.entity_id
_entity_poly.type
_entity_poly.pdbx_seq_one_letter_code
_entity_poly.pdbx_strand_id
1 'polypeptide(L)'
;MALSFEQMFNQMKIVHCMCPKCNDIMRVSDLRLSSSTKTEKTWRDMFDVKIRNLINKKAEFEEKKKQMQEEARERGRKQVPKIVNKILKKNFAKLGYSPYDIKSILHPID
;
A
#
# COMPACT_ATOMS: atom_id res chain seq x y z
N MET A 1 27.92 8.67 -40.09
CA MET A 1 28.19 9.98 -39.47
C MET A 1 28.30 9.76 -37.97
N ALA A 2 29.44 10.14 -37.37
CA ALA A 2 29.58 10.10 -35.92
C ALA A 2 28.74 11.22 -35.30
N LEU A 3 28.03 10.93 -34.22
CA LEU A 3 27.30 11.94 -33.44
C LEU A 3 28.30 12.88 -32.77
N SER A 4 27.95 14.15 -32.62
CA SER A 4 28.73 15.04 -31.77
C SER A 4 28.67 14.57 -30.31
N PHE A 5 29.65 14.97 -29.49
CA PHE A 5 29.66 14.64 -28.06
C PHE A 5 28.36 15.05 -27.37
N GLU A 6 27.81 16.24 -27.68
CA GLU A 6 26.57 16.73 -27.11
C GLU A 6 25.35 15.89 -27.52
N GLN A 7 25.30 15.47 -28.78
CA GLN A 7 24.23 14.60 -29.29
C GLN A 7 24.29 13.21 -28.61
N MET A 8 25.48 12.62 -28.50
CA MET A 8 25.70 11.36 -27.78
C MET A 8 25.31 11.51 -26.30
N PHE A 9 25.75 12.57 -25.63
CA PHE A 9 25.44 12.82 -24.22
C PHE A 9 23.93 12.98 -23.98
N ASN A 10 23.22 13.71 -24.85
CA ASN A 10 21.78 13.86 -24.72
C ASN A 10 21.01 12.55 -25.00
N GLN A 11 21.48 11.69 -25.90
CA GLN A 11 20.91 10.35 -26.07
C GLN A 11 21.09 9.47 -24.83
N MET A 12 22.26 9.54 -24.18
CA MET A 12 22.53 8.79 -22.96
C MET A 12 21.67 9.23 -21.75
N LYS A 13 21.06 10.43 -21.80
CA LYS A 13 20.05 10.87 -20.82
C LYS A 13 18.69 10.16 -20.99
N ILE A 14 18.47 9.50 -22.13
CA ILE A 14 17.25 8.72 -22.43
C ILE A 14 17.49 7.23 -22.15
N VAL A 15 18.61 6.68 -22.61
CA VAL A 15 19.08 5.31 -22.35
C VAL A 15 20.61 5.32 -22.27
N HIS A 16 21.17 4.99 -21.12
CA HIS A 16 22.63 4.84 -20.96
C HIS A 16 23.05 3.38 -21.06
N CYS A 17 22.44 2.51 -20.25
CA CYS A 17 22.69 1.08 -20.29
C CYS A 17 21.51 0.31 -19.69
N MET A 18 21.43 -0.98 -20.00
CA MET A 18 20.50 -1.91 -19.35
C MET A 18 21.27 -2.70 -18.29
N CYS A 19 20.77 -2.74 -17.07
CA CYS A 19 21.37 -3.52 -16.00
C CYS A 19 21.19 -5.02 -16.30
N PRO A 20 22.27 -5.82 -16.42
CA PRO A 20 22.16 -7.24 -16.78
C PRO A 20 21.55 -8.10 -15.66
N LYS A 21 21.44 -7.58 -14.44
CA LYS A 21 20.89 -8.30 -13.28
C LYS A 21 19.38 -8.11 -13.13
N CYS A 22 18.87 -6.90 -13.39
CA CYS A 22 17.46 -6.57 -13.17
C CYS A 22 16.71 -6.12 -14.43
N ASN A 23 17.37 -6.10 -15.59
CA ASN A 23 16.83 -5.61 -16.87
C ASN A 23 16.26 -4.18 -16.80
N ASP A 24 16.68 -3.38 -15.81
CA ASP A 24 16.28 -1.99 -15.70
C ASP A 24 17.16 -1.11 -16.59
N ILE A 25 16.55 -0.08 -17.17
CA ILE A 25 17.25 0.89 -18.00
C ILE A 25 17.81 1.97 -17.09
N MET A 26 19.12 2.06 -17.01
CA MET A 26 19.83 3.18 -16.39
C MET A 26 19.98 4.31 -17.40
N ARG A 27 19.80 5.55 -16.95
CA ARG A 27 20.06 6.77 -17.72
C ARG A 27 21.15 7.58 -17.07
N VAL A 28 21.87 8.38 -17.86
CA VAL A 28 22.80 9.38 -17.33
C VAL A 28 22.07 10.42 -16.47
N SER A 29 20.79 10.69 -16.74
CA SER A 29 19.95 11.57 -15.92
C SER A 29 19.59 10.98 -14.54
N ASP A 30 19.67 9.66 -14.37
CA ASP A 30 19.47 9.01 -13.06
C ASP A 30 20.74 9.15 -12.19
N LEU A 31 21.90 9.30 -12.83
CA LEU A 31 23.13 9.70 -12.17
C LEU A 31 22.98 11.18 -11.83
N ARG A 32 23.12 11.55 -10.55
CA ARG A 32 22.93 12.92 -10.03
C ARG A 32 24.04 13.88 -10.49
N LEU A 33 24.28 13.96 -11.79
CA LEU A 33 25.28 14.78 -12.44
C LEU A 33 24.76 16.20 -12.54
N SER A 34 25.56 17.16 -12.10
CA SER A 34 25.26 18.57 -12.26
C SER A 34 25.54 19.01 -13.69
N SER A 35 24.59 19.72 -14.29
CA SER A 35 24.74 20.41 -15.56
C SER A 35 24.26 21.83 -15.36
N SER A 36 25.01 22.82 -15.88
CA SER A 36 24.60 24.23 -15.89
C SER A 36 23.30 24.42 -16.68
N THR A 37 23.08 23.61 -17.72
CA THR A 37 21.86 23.63 -18.54
C THR A 37 20.81 22.69 -17.96
N LYS A 38 19.60 23.23 -17.75
CA LYS A 38 18.44 22.45 -17.33
C LYS A 38 18.04 21.51 -18.47
N THR A 39 17.95 20.21 -18.19
CA THR A 39 17.48 19.22 -19.16
C THR A 39 15.95 19.24 -19.19
N GLU A 40 15.37 19.15 -20.37
CA GLU A 40 13.92 19.03 -20.55
C GLU A 40 13.39 17.73 -19.91
N LYS A 41 12.17 17.79 -19.36
CA LYS A 41 11.54 16.59 -18.78
C LYS A 41 11.17 15.61 -19.88
N THR A 42 11.56 14.36 -19.70
CA THR A 42 11.21 13.28 -20.60
C THR A 42 9.88 12.62 -20.19
N TRP A 43 9.30 11.83 -21.10
CA TRP A 43 8.10 11.04 -20.83
C TRP A 43 8.31 10.09 -19.64
N ARG A 44 9.54 9.56 -19.45
CA ARG A 44 9.88 8.66 -18.36
C ARG A 44 9.89 9.38 -17.01
N ASP A 45 10.37 10.63 -16.97
CA ASP A 45 10.33 11.42 -15.74
C ASP A 45 8.87 11.69 -15.31
N MET A 46 7.99 11.94 -16.28
CA MET A 46 6.55 12.07 -16.01
C MET A 46 5.93 10.75 -15.54
N PHE A 47 6.34 9.63 -16.15
CA PHE A 47 5.91 8.29 -15.76
C PHE A 47 6.34 7.96 -14.33
N ASP A 48 7.60 8.20 -13.96
CA ASP A 48 8.13 7.92 -12.63
C ASP A 48 7.42 8.75 -11.55
N VAL A 49 7.04 9.99 -11.86
CA VAL A 49 6.20 10.82 -10.98
C VAL A 49 4.81 10.21 -10.83
N LYS A 50 4.18 9.75 -11.93
CA LYS A 50 2.87 9.08 -11.87
C LYS A 50 2.93 7.80 -11.03
N ILE A 51 3.95 6.98 -11.21
CA ILE A 51 4.16 5.75 -10.43
C ILE A 51 4.34 6.07 -8.95
N ARG A 52 5.20 7.04 -8.60
CA ARG A 52 5.37 7.47 -7.21
C ARG A 52 4.06 7.96 -6.59
N ASN A 53 3.30 8.76 -7.33
CA ASN A 53 1.99 9.23 -6.87
C ASN A 53 1.00 8.08 -6.66
N LEU A 54 1.01 7.06 -7.53
CA LEU A 54 0.16 5.88 -7.37
C LEU A 54 0.57 5.04 -6.15
N ILE A 55 1.87 4.86 -5.91
CA ILE A 55 2.38 4.16 -4.73
C ILE A 55 1.92 4.87 -3.45
N ASN A 56 2.07 6.20 -3.40
CA ASN A 56 1.63 6.99 -2.24
C ASN A 56 0.12 6.88 -2.01
N LYS A 57 -0.69 7.03 -3.07
CA LYS A 57 -2.15 6.86 -2.97
C LYS A 57 -2.54 5.45 -2.51
N LYS A 58 -1.83 4.42 -2.95
CA LYS A 58 -2.07 3.04 -2.50
C LYS A 58 -1.76 2.89 -1.01
N ALA A 59 -0.66 3.47 -0.53
CA ALA A 59 -0.31 3.44 0.88
C ALA A 59 -1.35 4.16 1.75
N GLU A 60 -1.80 5.35 1.34
CA GLU A 60 -2.87 6.09 2.01
C GLU A 60 -4.19 5.32 2.05
N PHE A 61 -4.52 4.63 0.95
CA PHE A 61 -5.73 3.80 0.87
C PHE A 61 -5.67 2.62 1.84
N GLU A 62 -4.57 1.87 1.87
CA GLU A 62 -4.45 0.72 2.79
C GLU A 62 -4.49 1.15 4.25
N GLU A 63 -3.90 2.30 4.59
CA GLU A 63 -3.99 2.85 5.95
C GLU A 63 -5.44 3.18 6.33
N LYS A 64 -6.17 3.91 5.48
CA LYS A 64 -7.59 4.23 5.72
C LYS A 64 -8.45 2.97 5.81
N LYS A 65 -8.22 2.00 4.93
CA LYS A 65 -8.92 0.71 4.95
C LYS A 65 -8.68 -0.04 6.27
N LYS A 66 -7.44 -0.07 6.76
CA LYS A 66 -7.10 -0.70 8.04
C LYS A 66 -7.81 -0.02 9.20
N GLN A 67 -7.84 1.32 9.22
CA GLN A 67 -8.58 2.08 10.23
C GLN A 67 -10.08 1.76 10.22
N MET A 68 -10.71 1.79 9.04
CA MET A 68 -12.14 1.45 8.91
C MET A 68 -12.44 0.01 9.34
N GLN A 69 -11.56 -0.94 9.05
CA GLN A 69 -11.71 -2.33 9.47
C GLN A 69 -11.61 -2.47 11.00
N GLU A 70 -10.69 -1.76 11.66
CA GLU A 70 -10.57 -1.77 13.11
C GLU A 70 -11.82 -1.17 13.76
N GLU A 71 -12.29 -0.03 13.27
CA GLU A 71 -13.51 0.58 13.78
C GLU A 71 -14.73 -0.33 13.60
N ALA A 72 -14.84 -1.00 12.45
CA ALA A 72 -15.92 -1.96 12.20
C ALA A 72 -15.84 -3.15 13.17
N ARG A 73 -14.62 -3.64 13.45
CA ARG A 73 -14.39 -4.73 14.41
C ARG A 73 -14.79 -4.30 15.82
N GLU A 74 -14.38 -3.10 16.26
CA GLU A 74 -14.73 -2.56 17.57
C GLU A 74 -16.24 -2.28 17.69
N ARG A 75 -16.89 -1.79 16.63
CA ARG A 75 -18.36 -1.68 16.58
C ARG A 75 -19.01 -3.04 16.74
N GLY A 76 -18.55 -4.06 16.00
CA GLY A 76 -19.04 -5.43 16.12
C GLY A 76 -18.89 -5.96 17.54
N ARG A 77 -17.69 -5.80 18.13
CA ARG A 77 -17.39 -6.18 19.51
C ARG A 77 -18.36 -5.56 20.53
N LYS A 78 -18.63 -4.26 20.41
CA LYS A 78 -19.59 -3.56 21.29
C LYS A 78 -21.03 -4.05 21.15
N GLN A 79 -21.40 -4.61 19.99
CA GLN A 79 -22.75 -5.15 19.75
C GLN A 79 -22.90 -6.59 20.26
N VAL A 80 -21.83 -7.38 20.33
CA VAL A 80 -21.88 -8.79 20.74
C VAL A 80 -22.59 -8.97 22.08
N PRO A 81 -22.26 -8.27 23.18
CA PRO A 81 -22.96 -8.42 24.46
C PRO A 81 -24.47 -8.12 24.35
N LYS A 82 -24.85 -7.09 23.57
CA LYS A 82 -26.25 -6.70 23.40
C LYS A 82 -27.05 -7.78 22.68
N ILE A 83 -26.47 -8.34 21.61
CA ILE A 83 -27.09 -9.40 20.82
C ILE A 83 -27.19 -10.68 21.65
N VAL A 84 -26.09 -11.08 22.29
CA VAL A 84 -26.02 -12.29 23.12
C VAL A 84 -27.00 -12.23 24.29
N ASN A 85 -27.04 -11.11 25.02
CA ASN A 85 -27.98 -10.94 26.14
C ASN A 85 -29.45 -10.87 25.69
N LYS A 86 -29.72 -10.47 24.44
CA LYS A 86 -31.07 -10.48 23.87
C LYS A 86 -31.52 -11.90 23.50
N ILE A 87 -30.62 -12.73 23.01
CA ILE A 87 -30.93 -14.10 22.56
C ILE A 87 -31.01 -15.07 23.75
N LEU A 88 -30.12 -14.93 24.73
CA LEU A 88 -30.08 -15.83 25.88
C LEU A 88 -31.16 -15.47 26.90
N LYS A 89 -31.81 -16.49 27.49
CA LYS A 89 -32.80 -16.30 28.55
C LYS A 89 -32.15 -15.59 29.74
N LYS A 90 -32.89 -14.72 30.44
CA LYS A 90 -32.41 -13.92 31.59
C LYS A 90 -31.67 -14.73 32.67
N ASN A 91 -31.99 -16.02 32.82
CA ASN A 91 -31.34 -16.90 33.79
C ASN A 91 -29.89 -17.23 33.38
N PHE A 92 -29.62 -17.37 32.09
CA PHE A 92 -28.26 -17.64 31.60
C PHE A 92 -27.38 -16.39 31.72
N ALA A 93 -27.91 -15.20 31.43
CA ALA A 93 -27.18 -13.94 31.55
C ALA A 93 -26.59 -13.67 32.95
N LYS A 94 -27.08 -14.35 33.99
CA LYS A 94 -26.57 -14.27 35.37
C LYS A 94 -25.32 -15.12 35.63
N LEU A 95 -24.94 -16.01 34.71
CA LEU A 95 -23.85 -16.98 34.90
C LEU A 95 -22.45 -16.39 34.69
N GLY A 96 -22.32 -15.09 34.39
CA GLY A 96 -21.03 -14.41 34.32
C GLY A 96 -20.11 -14.83 33.17
N TYR A 97 -20.61 -15.54 32.16
CA TYR A 97 -19.83 -15.96 30.99
C TYR A 97 -19.51 -14.77 30.07
N SER A 98 -18.41 -14.89 29.31
CA SER A 98 -18.10 -13.91 28.26
C SER A 98 -19.04 -14.11 27.07
N PRO A 99 -19.71 -13.05 26.57
CA PRO A 99 -20.54 -13.15 25.37
C PRO A 99 -19.82 -13.70 24.13
N TYR A 100 -18.50 -13.63 24.08
CA TYR A 100 -17.70 -14.16 22.97
C TYR A 100 -17.52 -15.68 23.02
N ASP A 101 -17.75 -16.30 24.18
CA ASP A 101 -17.64 -17.75 24.37
C ASP A 101 -18.92 -18.48 23.95
N ILE A 102 -19.92 -17.75 23.43
CA ILE A 102 -21.23 -18.31 23.05
C ILE A 102 -21.09 -19.46 22.04
N LYS A 103 -20.08 -19.43 21.17
CA LYS A 103 -19.81 -20.53 20.25
C LYS A 103 -19.42 -21.80 21.00
N SER A 104 -18.50 -21.71 21.95
CA SER A 104 -18.07 -22.83 22.79
C SER A 104 -19.20 -23.35 23.70
N ILE A 105 -20.08 -22.45 24.16
CA ILE A 105 -21.25 -22.81 24.97
C ILE A 105 -22.30 -23.54 24.13
N LEU A 106 -22.59 -23.05 22.91
CA LEU A 106 -23.67 -23.59 22.07
C LEU A 106 -23.23 -24.79 21.22
N HIS A 107 -21.95 -24.87 20.88
CA HIS A 107 -21.35 -25.93 20.06
C HIS A 107 -20.03 -26.36 20.69
N PRO A 108 -20.08 -27.07 21.83
CA PRO A 108 -18.89 -27.66 22.42
C PRO A 108 -18.26 -28.61 21.39
N ILE A 109 -16.96 -28.48 21.20
CA ILE A 109 -16.16 -29.45 20.44
C ILE A 109 -15.63 -30.41 21.48
N ASP A 110 -15.98 -31.69 21.37
CA ASP A 110 -15.44 -32.77 22.21
C ASP A 110 -13.91 -32.88 22.06
#